data_AF-A0A1D2MIW6-F1
#
_entry.id   AF-A0A1D2MIW6-F1
#
_cell.length_a   1.000
_cell.length_b   1.000
_cell.length_c   1.000
_cell.angle_alpha   90.00
_cell.angle_beta   90.00
_cell.angle_gamma   90.00
#
_symmetry.space_group_name_H-M   'P 1'
#
loop_
_entity.id
_entity.type
_entity.pdbx_description
1 polymer ?
#
loop_
_entity_poly.entity_id
_entity_poly.type
_entity_poly.pdbx_seq_one_letter_code
_entity_poly.pdbx_strand_id
1 'polypeptide(L)'
;MQKQVNQSAITRSTARIPLKESKISLLKQALERSFRKYEDENTMKLNWELGAEPAIGIDLGTTYCCVAVFYEGRTIVIRNAEGRNQHQATWLYP
;
A
#
# COMPACT_ATOMS: atom_id res chain seq x y z
N MET A 1 22.16 -38.62 2.96
CA MET A 1 22.61 -37.38 2.32
C MET A 1 21.48 -36.36 2.13
N GLN A 2 20.41 -36.64 1.36
CA GLN A 2 19.31 -35.68 1.11
C GLN A 2 18.61 -35.14 2.38
N LYS A 3 18.34 -35.98 3.38
CA LYS A 3 17.73 -35.55 4.65
C LYS A 3 18.57 -34.52 5.42
N GLN A 4 19.90 -34.63 5.37
CA GLN A 4 20.80 -33.67 6.02
C GLN A 4 20.85 -32.33 5.27
N VAL A 5 20.78 -32.35 3.94
CA VAL A 5 20.69 -31.13 3.11
C VAL A 5 19.38 -30.38 3.38
N ASN A 6 18.28 -31.10 3.51
CA ASN A 6 16.98 -30.50 3.83
C ASN A 6 16.98 -29.92 5.26
N GLN A 7 17.60 -30.61 6.22
CA GLN A 7 17.70 -30.14 7.60
C GLN A 7 18.56 -28.89 7.73
N SER A 8 19.69 -28.81 7.02
CA SER A 8 20.56 -27.64 7.04
C SER A 8 19.91 -26.40 6.41
N ALA A 9 19.11 -26.59 5.35
CA ALA A 9 18.31 -25.52 4.75
C ALA A 9 17.24 -24.97 5.70
N ILE A 10 16.52 -25.86 6.41
CA ILE A 10 15.51 -25.46 7.42
C ILE A 10 16.16 -24.70 8.57
N THR A 11 17.27 -25.20 9.10
CA THR A 11 18.00 -24.50 10.18
C THR A 11 18.45 -23.11 9.74
N ARG A 12 18.90 -22.95 8.48
CA ARG A 12 19.31 -21.65 7.95
C ARG A 12 18.15 -20.69 7.71
N SER A 13 16.99 -21.17 7.26
CA SER A 13 15.82 -20.32 7.00
C SER A 13 15.07 -19.92 8.27
N THR A 14 15.15 -20.74 9.32
CA THR A 14 14.53 -20.48 10.62
C THR A 14 15.47 -19.79 11.61
N ALA A 15 16.76 -19.72 11.30
CA ALA A 15 17.74 -19.00 12.10
C ALA A 15 17.38 -17.51 12.17
N ARG A 16 17.01 -17.04 13.36
CA ARG A 16 16.86 -15.63 13.67
C ARG A 16 18.24 -15.02 13.85
N ILE A 17 18.90 -14.70 12.74
CA ILE A 17 20.18 -13.99 12.75
C ILE A 17 19.88 -12.50 12.92
N PRO A 18 20.23 -11.88 14.07
CA PRO A 18 20.03 -10.45 14.25
C PRO A 18 20.81 -9.68 13.18
N LEU A 19 20.18 -8.64 12.62
CA LEU A 19 20.88 -7.75 11.71
C LEU A 19 21.95 -7.00 12.49
N LYS A 20 23.15 -6.88 11.90
CA LYS A 20 24.21 -6.03 12.44
C LYS A 20 23.75 -4.57 12.40
N GLU A 21 24.16 -3.78 13.40
CA GLU A 21 23.77 -2.37 13.53
C GLU A 21 24.11 -1.54 12.27
N SER A 22 25.24 -1.83 11.62
CA SER A 22 25.62 -1.17 10.36
C SER A 22 24.63 -1.43 9.22
N LYS A 23 24.04 -2.63 9.13
CA LYS A 23 23.00 -2.95 8.15
C LYS A 23 21.68 -2.26 8.49
N ILE A 24 21.35 -2.15 9.78
CA ILE A 24 20.17 -1.42 10.24
C ILE A 24 20.30 0.06 9.90
N SER A 25 21.46 0.67 10.16
CA SER A 25 21.74 2.07 9.81
C SER A 25 21.63 2.31 8.30
N LEU A 26 22.19 1.41 7.49
CA LEU A 26 22.08 1.48 6.03
C LEU A 26 20.61 1.41 5.56
N LEU A 27 19.82 0.50 6.13
CA LEU A 27 18.39 0.37 5.82
C LEU A 27 17.61 1.64 6.18
N LYS A 28 17.88 2.22 7.36
CA LYS A 28 17.27 3.49 7.80
C LYS A 28 17.59 4.61 6.82
N GLN A 29 18.85 4.77 6.43
CA GLN A 29 19.26 5.80 5.47
C GLN A 29 18.61 5.61 4.09
N ALA A 30 18.49 4.37 3.62
CA ALA A 30 17.81 4.07 2.36
C ALA A 30 16.32 4.43 2.43
N LEU A 31 15.64 4.10 3.53
CA LEU A 31 14.24 4.46 3.75
C LEU A 31 14.04 5.98 3.77
N GLU A 32 14.88 6.70 4.51
CA GLU A 32 14.85 8.17 4.60
C GLU A 32 15.03 8.83 3.22
N ARG A 33 15.93 8.28 2.40
CA ARG A 33 16.17 8.77 1.04
C ARG A 33 14.94 8.57 0.16
N SER A 34 14.30 7.40 0.24
CA SER A 34 13.06 7.13 -0.50
C SER A 34 11.93 8.06 -0.05
N PHE A 35 11.78 8.28 1.25
CA PHE A 35 10.75 9.17 1.78
C PHE A 35 10.90 10.59 1.22
N ARG A 36 12.07 11.21 1.36
CA ARG A 36 12.34 12.56 0.84
C ARG A 36 12.10 12.68 -0.65
N LYS A 37 12.50 11.67 -1.43
CA LYS A 37 12.25 11.66 -2.88
C LYS A 37 10.76 11.81 -3.18
N TYR A 38 9.89 11.06 -2.50
CA TYR A 38 8.46 11.12 -2.74
C TYR A 38 7.78 12.33 -2.09
N GLU A 39 8.33 12.87 -1.01
CA GLU A 39 7.86 14.14 -0.44
C GLU A 39 8.00 15.29 -1.46
N ASP A 40 9.15 15.36 -2.13
CA ASP A 40 9.44 16.37 -3.14
C ASP A 40 8.64 16.15 -4.45
N GLU A 41 8.43 14.89 -4.86
CA GLU A 41 7.78 14.53 -6.14
C GLU A 41 6.24 14.41 -6.04
N ASN A 42 5.68 13.97 -4.90
CA ASN A 42 4.23 13.87 -4.68
C ASN A 42 3.68 15.13 -3.99
N THR A 43 3.89 16.29 -4.59
CA THR A 43 2.99 17.42 -4.29
C THR A 43 1.62 17.08 -4.87
N MET A 44 0.82 16.32 -4.12
CA MET A 44 -0.58 16.06 -4.43
C MET A 44 -1.30 17.41 -4.46
N LYS A 45 -1.43 18.00 -5.65
CA LYS A 45 -2.32 19.12 -5.89
C LYS A 45 -3.73 18.60 -5.82
N LEU A 46 -4.27 18.60 -4.60
CA LEU A 46 -5.60 18.12 -4.37
C LEU A 46 -6.61 19.17 -4.85
N ASN A 47 -7.38 18.83 -5.88
CA ASN A 47 -8.46 19.67 -6.39
C ASN A 47 -9.67 19.80 -5.42
N TRP A 48 -9.62 19.21 -4.21
CA TRP A 48 -10.75 19.27 -3.27
C TRP A 48 -11.00 20.68 -2.73
N GLU A 49 -9.97 21.53 -2.65
CA GLU A 49 -10.11 22.94 -2.24
C GLU A 49 -11.01 23.74 -3.19
N LEU A 50 -11.22 23.26 -4.42
CA LEU A 50 -12.10 23.87 -5.43
C LEU A 50 -13.51 23.28 -5.44
N GLY A 51 -13.84 22.34 -4.56
CA GLY A 51 -15.18 21.74 -4.47
C GLY A 51 -15.61 21.02 -5.74
N ALA A 52 -14.68 20.42 -6.48
CA ALA A 52 -14.94 19.78 -7.76
C ALA A 52 -15.74 18.48 -7.61
N GLU A 53 -17.07 18.57 -7.65
CA GLU A 53 -17.97 17.45 -7.91
C GLU A 53 -18.33 17.36 -9.41
N PRO A 54 -18.48 16.16 -9.99
CA PRO A 54 -18.22 14.85 -9.39
C PRO A 54 -16.72 14.54 -9.28
N ALA A 55 -16.33 13.88 -8.20
CA ALA A 55 -14.97 13.35 -8.03
C ALA A 55 -14.98 11.81 -8.13
N ILE A 56 -13.94 11.24 -8.75
CA ILE A 56 -13.77 9.78 -8.86
C ILE A 56 -12.55 9.38 -8.04
N GLY A 57 -12.77 8.52 -7.04
CA GLY A 57 -11.71 7.88 -6.26
C GLY A 57 -11.41 6.49 -6.83
N ILE A 58 -10.14 6.23 -7.14
CA ILE A 58 -9.67 4.92 -7.61
C ILE A 58 -8.61 4.42 -6.62
N ASP A 59 -8.88 3.29 -6.00
CA ASP A 59 -7.94 2.56 -5.14
C ASP A 59 -7.54 1.27 -5.83
N LEU A 60 -6.26 1.16 -6.22
CA LEU A 60 -5.71 -0.02 -6.85
C LEU A 60 -4.88 -0.79 -5.81
N GLY A 61 -5.58 -1.45 -4.88
CA GLY A 61 -4.97 -2.36 -3.92
C GLY A 61 -4.37 -3.60 -4.58
N THR A 62 -3.61 -4.38 -3.81
CA THR A 62 -2.95 -5.60 -4.32
C THR A 62 -3.89 -6.79 -4.46
N THR A 63 -4.88 -6.90 -3.57
CA THR A 63 -5.86 -8.00 -3.57
C THR A 63 -7.19 -7.61 -4.22
N TYR A 64 -7.59 -6.36 -4.06
CA TYR A 64 -8.83 -5.81 -4.62
C TYR A 64 -8.56 -4.40 -5.10
N CYS A 65 -9.22 -4.00 -6.18
CA CYS A 65 -9.35 -2.60 -6.55
C CYS A 65 -10.72 -2.07 -6.11
N CYS A 66 -10.87 -0.76 -5.98
CA CYS A 66 -12.14 -0.14 -5.65
C CYS A 66 -12.27 1.16 -6.44
N VAL A 67 -13.49 1.45 -6.90
CA VAL A 67 -13.81 2.71 -7.56
C VAL A 67 -15.06 3.28 -6.92
N ALA A 68 -15.03 4.56 -6.57
CA ALA A 68 -16.18 5.27 -6.04
C ALA A 68 -16.32 6.65 -6.67
N VAL A 69 -17.55 7.12 -6.74
CA VAL A 69 -17.89 8.48 -7.17
C VAL A 69 -18.38 9.25 -5.95
N PHE A 70 -17.81 10.43 -5.71
CA PHE A 70 -18.36 11.42 -4.79
C PHE A 70 -19.14 12.47 -5.58
N TYR A 71 -20.43 12.58 -5.30
CA TYR A 71 -21.36 13.46 -6.00
C TYR A 71 -22.51 13.84 -5.06
N GLU A 72 -22.87 15.13 -5.03
CA GLU A 72 -23.92 15.69 -4.17
C GLU A 72 -23.73 15.34 -2.69
N GLY A 73 -22.50 15.44 -2.18
CA GLY A 73 -22.18 15.11 -0.79
C GLY A 73 -22.26 13.62 -0.45
N ARG A 74 -22.35 12.73 -1.44
CA ARG A 74 -22.49 11.29 -1.22
C ARG A 74 -21.45 10.50 -1.98
N THR A 75 -20.93 9.45 -1.33
CA THR A 75 -20.04 8.47 -1.93
C THR A 75 -20.81 7.24 -2.41
N ILE A 76 -20.66 6.87 -3.67
CA ILE A 76 -21.25 5.67 -4.27
C ILE A 76 -20.13 4.75 -4.76
N VAL A 77 -20.04 3.54 -4.21
CA VAL A 77 -19.07 2.51 -4.64
C VAL A 77 -19.59 1.80 -5.89
N ILE A 78 -18.75 1.71 -6.92
CA ILE A 78 -19.04 0.98 -8.15
C ILE A 78 -18.80 -0.52 -7.91
N ARG A 79 -19.86 -1.31 -8.04
CA ARG A 79 -19.80 -2.77 -7.89
C ARG A 79 -19.09 -3.41 -9.08
N ASN A 80 -18.43 -4.53 -8.82
CA ASN A 80 -17.87 -5.35 -9.89
C ASN A 80 -18.97 -6.09 -10.68
N ALA A 81 -18.59 -6.79 -11.76
CA ALA A 81 -19.52 -7.52 -12.63
C ALA A 81 -20.36 -8.59 -11.90
N GLU A 82 -19.89 -9.07 -10.74
CA GLU A 82 -20.60 -10.05 -9.91
C GLU A 82 -21.51 -9.39 -8.86
N GLY A 83 -21.66 -8.07 -8.89
CA GLY A 83 -22.49 -7.32 -7.96
C GLY A 83 -21.91 -7.21 -6.55
N ARG A 84 -20.64 -7.58 -6.34
CA ARG A 84 -19.96 -7.44 -5.05
C ARG A 84 -19.45 -6.02 -4.86
N ASN A 85 -19.62 -5.49 -3.65
CA ASN A 85 -18.84 -4.34 -3.22
C ASN A 85 -17.39 -4.82 -3.11
N GLN A 86 -16.49 -4.25 -3.91
CA GLN A 86 -15.07 -4.39 -3.62
C GLN A 86 -14.85 -3.65 -2.28
N HIS A 87 -14.09 -4.23 -1.35
CA HIS A 87 -14.01 -3.73 0.03
C HIS A 87 -13.84 -2.19 0.02
N GLN A 88 -14.73 -1.52 0.75
CA GLN A 88 -14.81 -0.06 0.76
C GLN A 88 -13.46 0.48 1.24
N ALA A 89 -12.76 1.22 0.40
CA ALA A 89 -11.53 1.90 0.80
C ALA A 89 -11.84 2.74 2.04
N THR A 90 -11.09 2.53 3.13
CA THR A 90 -11.35 3.15 4.44
C THR A 90 -11.30 4.68 4.38
N TRP A 91 -10.75 5.25 3.30
CA TRP A 91 -10.69 6.68 2.99
C TRP A 91 -12.00 7.30 2.46
N LEU A 92 -13.08 6.52 2.33
CA LEU A 92 -14.36 6.98 1.78
C LEU A 92 -15.36 7.52 2.82
N TYR A 93 -14.96 7.62 4.10
CA TYR A 93 -15.73 8.31 5.13
C TYR A 93 -14.93 9.50 5.70
N PRO A 94 -15.55 10.68 5.86
CA PRO A 94 -14.97 11.81 6.58
C PRO A 94 -14.79 11.52 8.08
#